data_AF-A0A3Q2DQC8-F1
#
_entry.id   AF-A0A3Q2DQC8-F1
#
_cell.length_a   1.000
_cell.length_b   1.000
_cell.length_c   1.000
_cell.angle_alpha   90.00
_cell.angle_beta   90.00
_cell.angle_gamma   90.00
#
_symmetry.space_group_name_H-M   'P 1'
#
loop_
_entity.id
_entity.type
_entity.pdbx_description
1 polymer ?
#
loop_
_entity_poly.entity_id
_entity_poly.type
_entity_poly.pdbx_seq_one_letter_code
_entity_poly.pdbx_strand_id
1 'polypeptide(L)' 'MNGALDHSDQPDIDAIKMFVGQIPRSWSEEQLHELFNPYGAIYEINILRDRSQNPPQSKASSSSDC' A
#
# COMPACT_ATOMS: atom_id res chain seq x y z
N MET A 1 -35.10 -1.43 22.65
CA MET A 1 -33.86 -2.21 22.91
C MET A 1 -32.73 -1.58 22.12
N ASN A 2 -31.53 -1.65 22.68
CA ASN A 2 -30.39 -0.76 22.46
C ASN A 2 -29.90 -0.70 21.01
N GLY A 3 -29.43 0.50 20.63
CA GLY A 3 -29.04 0.85 19.28
C GLY A 3 -27.97 -0.08 18.70
N ALA A 4 -28.12 -0.33 17.39
CA ALA A 4 -27.08 -0.89 16.57
C ALA A 4 -25.81 -0.08 16.82
N LEU A 5 -24.84 -0.75 17.44
CA LEU A 5 -23.50 -0.25 17.63
C LEU A 5 -23.02 0.13 16.23
N ASP A 6 -22.69 1.41 16.04
CA ASP A 6 -22.02 1.92 14.86
C ASP A 6 -20.73 1.11 14.69
N HIS A 7 -20.75 0.11 13.78
CA HIS A 7 -19.58 -0.70 13.47
C HIS A 7 -18.71 0.12 12.51
N SER A 8 -18.21 1.27 12.97
CA SER A 8 -17.39 2.19 12.19
C SER A 8 -16.03 1.60 11.77
N ASP A 9 -15.70 0.40 12.26
CA ASP A 9 -14.44 -0.32 11.98
C ASP A 9 -14.60 -1.48 10.99
N GLN A 10 -15.84 -1.83 10.61
CA GLN A 10 -16.11 -3.02 9.80
C GLN A 10 -16.59 -2.63 8.40
N PRO A 11 -15.92 -3.07 7.32
CA PRO A 11 -16.37 -2.78 5.97
C PRO A 11 -17.76 -3.38 5.76
N ASP A 12 -18.66 -2.58 5.19
CA ASP A 12 -19.98 -3.07 4.78
C ASP A 12 -19.84 -4.19 3.73
N ILE A 13 -20.89 -4.99 3.54
CA ILE A 13 -20.89 -6.07 2.53
C ILE A 13 -20.64 -5.50 1.12
N ASP A 14 -21.03 -4.24 0.90
CA ASP A 14 -20.82 -3.52 -0.35
C ASP A 14 -19.47 -2.78 -0.44
N ALA A 15 -18.59 -2.91 0.55
CA ALA A 15 -17.27 -2.28 0.52
C ALA A 15 -16.36 -2.90 -0.55
N ILE A 16 -15.77 -2.06 -1.40
CA ILE A 16 -14.93 -2.49 -2.51
C ILE A 16 -13.45 -2.25 -2.19
N LYS A 17 -12.63 -3.30 -2.35
CA LYS A 17 -11.17 -3.19 -2.29
C LYS A 17 -10.62 -2.65 -3.60
N MET A 18 -9.91 -1.52 -3.54
CA MET A 18 -9.31 -0.86 -4.71
C MET A 18 -7.79 -0.97 -4.70
N PHE A 19 -7.19 -1.10 -5.89
CA PHE A 19 -5.73 -1.05 -6.07
C PHE A 19 -5.36 0.21 -6.84
N VAL A 20 -4.49 1.04 -6.26
CA VAL A 20 -4.05 2.30 -6.85
C VAL A 20 -2.55 2.22 -7.15
N GLY A 21 -2.20 2.41 -8.41
CA GLY A 21 -0.80 2.48 -8.87
C GLY A 21 -0.29 3.91 -8.94
N GLN A 22 0.99 4.08 -9.31
CA GLN A 22 1.63 5.39 -9.53
C GLN A 22 1.66 6.31 -8.29
N ILE A 23 1.52 5.77 -7.09
CA ILE A 23 1.68 6.53 -5.86
C ILE A 23 3.17 6.81 -5.59
N PRO A 24 3.58 8.07 -5.37
CA PRO A 24 4.95 8.39 -5.01
C PRO A 24 5.41 7.66 -3.73
N ARG A 25 6.66 7.17 -3.71
CA ARG A 25 7.21 6.43 -2.54
C ARG A 25 7.34 7.29 -1.28
N SER A 26 7.34 8.62 -1.42
CA SER A 26 7.39 9.56 -0.31
C SER A 26 6.06 9.70 0.44
N TRP A 27 4.95 9.22 -0.14
CA TRP A 27 3.64 9.36 0.47
C TRP A 27 3.42 8.35 1.60
N SER A 28 2.76 8.83 2.66
CA SER A 28 2.34 8.05 3.83
C SER A 28 0.86 7.69 3.74
N GLU A 29 0.43 6.80 4.63
CA GLU A 29 -0.98 6.38 4.75
C GLU A 29 -1.89 7.57 5.09
N GLU A 30 -1.44 8.49 5.94
CA GLU A 30 -2.17 9.72 6.28
C GLU A 30 -2.47 10.58 5.04
N GLN A 31 -1.48 10.79 4.17
CA GLN A 31 -1.64 11.57 2.94
C GLN A 31 -2.62 10.89 1.97
N LEU A 32 -2.56 9.56 1.86
CA LEU A 32 -3.52 8.80 1.07
C LEU A 32 -4.92 8.86 1.68
N HIS A 33 -5.01 8.77 3.01
CA HIS A 33 -6.27 8.85 3.72
C HIS A 33 -6.94 10.20 3.48
N GLU A 34 -6.23 11.32 3.67
CA GLU A 34 -6.75 12.67 3.38
C GLU A 34 -7.19 12.82 1.93
N LEU A 35 -6.44 12.24 0.98
CA LEU A 35 -6.79 12.28 -0.44
C LEU A 35 -8.09 11.53 -0.74
N PHE A 36 -8.28 10.35 -0.14
CA PHE A 36 -9.43 9.48 -0.42
C PHE A 36 -10.65 9.76 0.47
N ASN A 37 -10.47 10.42 1.61
CA ASN A 37 -11.52 10.77 2.58
C ASN A 37 -12.75 11.45 1.96
N PRO A 38 -12.64 12.42 1.01
CA PRO A 38 -13.82 13.02 0.40
C PRO A 38 -14.61 12.08 -0.53
N TYR A 39 -14.04 10.95 -0.95
CA TYR A 39 -14.69 9.99 -1.85
C TYR A 39 -15.44 8.88 -1.09
N GLY A 40 -15.14 8.67 0.19
CA GLY A 40 -15.81 7.67 1.02
C GLY A 40 -15.04 7.32 2.29
N ALA A 41 -15.67 6.52 3.15
CA ALA A 41 -15.03 5.97 4.32
C ALA A 41 -13.94 4.96 3.94
N ILE A 42 -12.76 5.12 4.54
CA ILE A 42 -11.62 4.25 4.30
C ILE A 42 -11.44 3.37 5.54
N TYR A 43 -11.55 2.06 5.34
CA TYR A 43 -11.40 1.09 6.42
C TYR A 43 -9.95 0.64 6.61
N GLU A 44 -9.24 0.41 5.50
CA GLU A 44 -7.87 -0.12 5.53
C GLU A 44 -7.06 0.46 4.37
N ILE A 45 -5.81 0.88 4.64
CA ILE A 45 -4.83 1.28 3.64
C ILE A 45 -3.63 0.35 3.79
N ASN A 46 -3.15 -0.21 2.67
CA ASN A 46 -1.93 -1.02 2.65
C ASN A 46 -1.02 -0.56 1.52
N ILE A 47 0.15 -0.03 1.87
CA ILE A 47 1.14 0.48 0.91
C ILE A 47 2.14 -0.63 0.56
N LEU A 48 1.99 -1.20 -0.63
CA LEU A 48 2.95 -2.18 -1.16
C LEU A 48 4.23 -1.47 -1.63
N ARG A 49 5.35 -1.71 -0.92
CA ARG A 49 6.68 -1.22 -1.31
C ARG A 49 7.53 -2.40 -1.77
N ASP A 50 7.95 -2.36 -3.03
CA ASP A 50 8.83 -3.41 -3.58
C ASP A 50 10.17 -3.42 -2.82
N ARG A 51 10.54 -4.60 -2.31
CA ARG A 51 11.79 -4.87 -1.58
C ARG A 51 12.91 -5.36 -2.50
N SER A 52 12.84 -5.09 -3.80
CA SER A 52 13.87 -5.44 -4.78
C SER A 52 15.08 -4.48 -4.74
N GLN A 53 15.84 -4.54 -3.65
CA GLN A 53 17.27 -4.20 -3.69
C GLN A 53 18.06 -5.37 -3.11
N ASN A 54 18.06 -6.49 -3.82
CA ASN A 54 19.27 -7.31 -3.85
C ASN A 54 19.90 -7.03 -5.21
N PRO A 55 21.10 -6.41 -5.27
CA PRO A 55 21.78 -6.25 -6.55
C PRO A 55 21.99 -7.65 -7.16
N PRO A 56 21.83 -7.83 -8.48
CA PRO A 56 22.27 -9.05 -9.12
C PRO A 56 23.76 -9.22 -8.79
N GLN A 57 24.14 -10.33 -8.14
CA GLN A 57 25.54 -10.72 -7.98
C GLN A 57 26.12 -11.03 -9.37
N SER A 58 26.48 -9.99 -10.12
CA SER A 58 27.41 -10.13 -11.22
C SER A 58 28.80 -10.33 -10.61
N LYS A 59 29.14 -11.58 -10.26
CA LYS A 59 30.55 -11.96 -10.16
C LYS A 59 31.12 -12.01 -11.57
N ALA A 60 31.51 -10.85 -12.09
CA ALA A 60 32.46 -10.74 -13.17
C ALA A 60 33.87 -10.72 -12.56
N SER A 61 34.39 -11.88 -12.17
CA SER A 61 35.84 -12.03 -12.01
C SER A 61 36.40 -12.42 -13.37
N SER A 62 36.67 -11.41 -14.20
CA SER A 62 37.53 -11.55 -15.36
C SER A 62 38.93 -11.90 -14.85
N SER A 63 39.24 -13.20 -14.78
CA SER A 63 40.63 -13.65 -14.75
C SER A 63 41.18 -13.39 -16.14
N SER A 64 41.77 -12.22 -16.32
CA SER A 64 42.53 -11.91 -17.53
C SER A 64 43.72 -12.86 -17.58
N ASP A 65 43.82 -13.60 -18.69
CA ASP A 65 45.08 -13.92 -19.34
C ASP A 65 46.10 -12.80 -19.10
N CYS A 66 47.19 -13.12 -18.37
CA CYS A 66 48.56 -12.59 -18.41
C CYS A 66 49.31 -13.08 -17.16
#